data_AF-A0A2V7L887-F1
#
_entry.id   AF-A0A2V7L887-F1
#
_cell.length_a   1.000
_cell.length_b   1.000
_cell.length_c   1.000
_cell.angle_alpha   90.00
_cell.angle_beta   90.00
_cell.angle_gamma   90.00
#
_symmetry.space_group_name_H-M   'P 1'
#
loop_
_entity.id
_entity.type
_entity.pdbx_description
1 polymer ?
#
loop_
_entity_poly.entity_id
_entity_poly.type
_entity_poly.pdbx_seq_one_letter_code
_entity_poly.pdbx_strand_id
1 'polypeptide(L)'
;MNRTMIAGLTAAFVVAACGKKESAPQQAMPGMGNMPGMTGMQGMGMRSDSLMPMMRAHLDSLAALSPPFATGMLGMHEAMASRMLDAMGADMTAMGMKPDPAWTALTDSIKRDLADLPAVSGRALDARLKAHVGRMRRLMAMHQSMMQGMKRPT
;
A
#
# COMPACT_ATOMS: atom_id res chain seq x y z
N MET A 1 27.77 -16.97 -26.58
CA MET A 1 28.20 -15.93 -27.54
C MET A 1 26.92 -15.49 -28.26
N ASN A 2 26.31 -14.32 -28.05
CA ASN A 2 26.88 -12.99 -28.10
C ASN A 2 26.17 -12.01 -27.14
N ARG A 3 26.99 -11.21 -26.47
CA ARG A 3 26.64 -10.06 -25.64
C ARG A 3 26.52 -8.84 -26.57
N THR A 4 25.42 -8.10 -26.52
CA THR A 4 25.36 -6.76 -27.10
C THR A 4 25.19 -5.76 -25.96
N MET A 5 26.31 -5.14 -25.58
CA MET A 5 26.33 -3.94 -24.75
C MET A 5 25.79 -2.78 -25.56
N ILE A 6 24.89 -1.98 -24.98
CA ILE A 6 24.71 -0.59 -25.40
C ILE A 6 24.89 0.26 -24.15
N ALA A 7 25.99 0.99 -24.16
CA ALA A 7 26.39 2.00 -23.22
C ALA A 7 25.75 3.35 -23.57
N GLY A 8 25.60 4.19 -22.55
CA GLY A 8 25.55 5.65 -22.69
C GLY A 8 24.14 6.24 -22.82
N LEU A 9 23.71 7.00 -21.82
CA LEU A 9 23.95 8.44 -21.80
C LEU A 9 23.41 9.01 -20.48
N THR A 10 24.32 9.46 -19.63
CA THR A 10 24.03 10.17 -18.39
C THR A 10 23.60 11.59 -18.77
N ALA A 11 22.34 11.96 -18.49
CA ALA A 11 21.89 13.35 -18.55
C ALA A 11 21.55 13.81 -17.13
N ALA A 12 22.53 14.42 -16.47
CA ALA A 12 22.34 15.13 -15.22
C ALA A 12 21.71 16.49 -15.51
N PHE A 13 20.41 16.64 -15.25
CA PHE A 13 19.76 17.94 -15.17
C PHE A 13 19.77 18.40 -13.71
N VAL A 14 20.71 19.29 -13.38
CA VAL A 14 20.66 20.10 -12.15
C VAL A 14 19.98 21.41 -12.51
N VAL A 15 18.76 21.63 -12.02
CA VAL A 15 18.15 22.97 -11.95
C VAL A 15 18.06 23.34 -10.48
N ALA A 16 19.03 24.15 -10.05
CA ALA A 16 18.96 24.90 -8.81
C ALA A 16 18.13 26.16 -9.06
N ALA A 17 16.95 26.25 -8.43
CA ALA A 17 16.19 27.49 -8.32
C ALA A 17 15.87 27.73 -6.85
N CYS A 18 16.71 28.53 -6.20
CA CYS A 18 16.48 29.11 -4.89
C CYS A 18 15.32 30.10 -4.95
N GLY A 19 14.12 29.65 -4.56
CA GLY A 19 12.98 30.52 -4.28
C GLY A 19 12.83 30.74 -2.78
N LYS A 20 13.53 31.74 -2.24
CA LYS A 20 13.31 32.26 -0.89
C LYS A 20 11.98 33.03 -0.91
N LYS A 21 10.94 32.50 -0.27
CA LYS A 21 9.73 33.26 0.07
C LYS A 21 9.48 33.18 1.57
N GLU A 22 9.27 34.37 2.09
CA GLU A 22 9.25 34.79 3.47
C GLU A 22 8.05 34.23 4.22
N SER A 23 8.32 33.78 5.45
CA SER A 23 7.33 33.29 6.41
C SER A 23 6.45 34.44 6.88
N ALA A 24 5.19 34.45 6.46
CA ALA A 24 4.18 35.27 7.10
C ALA A 24 3.77 34.62 8.44
N PRO A 25 3.78 35.34 9.57
CA PRO A 25 3.19 34.84 10.81
C PRO A 25 1.67 34.76 10.62
N GLN A 26 1.15 33.54 10.55
CA GLN A 26 -0.27 33.27 10.70
C GLN A 26 -0.71 33.77 12.06
N GLN A 27 -1.52 34.81 12.04
CA GLN A 27 -2.28 35.29 13.19
C GLN A 27 -3.05 34.13 13.80
N ALA A 28 -2.69 33.79 15.03
CA ALA A 28 -3.46 32.90 15.87
C ALA A 28 -4.84 33.53 16.09
N MET A 29 -5.88 32.86 15.61
CA MET A 29 -7.24 33.13 16.06
C MET A 29 -7.43 32.45 17.43
N PRO A 30 -7.66 33.20 18.51
CA PRO A 30 -8.04 32.62 19.79
C PRO A 30 -9.55 32.43 19.79
N GLY A 31 -10.01 31.18 19.80
CA GLY A 31 -11.42 30.91 20.05
C GLY A 31 -12.04 29.90 19.09
N MET A 32 -11.69 28.63 19.28
CA MET A 32 -12.68 27.58 19.15
C MET A 32 -12.36 26.52 20.18
N GLY A 33 -13.37 26.26 20.99
CA GLY A 33 -13.30 25.57 22.26
C GLY A 33 -12.53 24.26 22.19
N ASN A 34 -11.57 24.16 23.09
CA ASN A 34 -11.18 22.95 23.77
C ASN A 34 -12.45 22.24 24.29
N MET A 35 -13.11 21.43 23.45
CA MET A 35 -14.11 20.45 23.88
C MET A 35 -13.35 19.19 24.32
N PRO A 36 -13.26 18.91 25.63
CA PRO A 36 -12.67 17.68 26.13
C PRO A 36 -13.72 16.58 25.96
N GLY A 37 -13.71 15.91 24.81
CA GLY A 37 -14.69 14.84 24.56
C GLY A 37 -14.62 14.16 23.19
N MET A 38 -13.98 14.75 22.18
CA MET A 38 -13.88 14.14 20.84
C MET A 38 -12.48 13.64 20.45
N THR A 39 -11.46 13.87 21.28
CA THR A 39 -10.08 13.44 21.03
C THR A 39 -9.87 11.91 21.10
N GLY A 40 -10.91 11.15 21.47
CA GLY A 40 -10.86 9.68 21.57
C GLY A 40 -11.23 8.91 20.30
N MET A 41 -11.83 9.55 19.28
CA MET A 41 -12.29 8.85 18.07
C MET A 41 -11.35 8.96 16.86
N GLN A 42 -10.45 9.95 16.84
CA GLN A 42 -9.49 10.14 15.73
C GLN A 42 -8.34 9.11 15.70
N GLY A 43 -8.30 8.19 16.67
CA GLY A 43 -7.30 7.12 16.77
C GLY A 43 -7.81 5.72 16.41
N MET A 44 -9.08 5.53 16.05
CA MET A 44 -9.57 4.22 15.57
C MET A 44 -9.16 4.00 14.12
N GLY A 45 -7.86 3.86 13.88
CA GLY A 45 -7.38 3.22 12.66
C GLY A 45 -8.04 1.84 12.55
N MET A 46 -8.66 1.56 11.40
CA MET A 46 -9.25 0.25 11.14
C MET A 46 -8.16 -0.81 11.28
N ARG A 47 -8.26 -1.66 12.31
CA ARG A 47 -7.29 -2.75 12.55
C ARG A 47 -7.31 -3.70 11.34
N SER A 48 -6.14 -4.24 10.97
CA SER A 48 -6.06 -5.13 9.82
C SER A 48 -6.94 -6.37 9.98
N ASP A 49 -7.16 -6.84 11.20
CA ASP A 49 -8.05 -7.97 11.52
C ASP A 49 -9.46 -7.79 10.94
N SER A 50 -9.99 -6.56 10.93
CA SER A 50 -11.30 -6.24 10.37
C SER A 50 -11.28 -6.11 8.84
N LEU A 51 -10.17 -5.68 8.25
CA LEU A 51 -10.01 -5.46 6.81
C LEU A 51 -9.68 -6.75 6.04
N MET A 52 -9.01 -7.70 6.68
CA MET A 52 -8.50 -8.90 6.02
C MET A 52 -9.59 -9.81 5.42
N PRO A 53 -10.71 -10.13 6.11
CA PRO A 53 -11.79 -10.92 5.52
C PRO A 53 -12.42 -10.21 4.30
N MET A 54 -12.62 -8.90 4.40
CA MET A 54 -13.13 -8.08 3.30
C MET A 54 -12.20 -8.13 2.08
N MET A 55 -10.88 -7.97 2.30
CA MET A 55 -9.91 -8.07 1.21
C MET A 55 -9.89 -9.46 0.58
N ARG A 56 -10.02 -10.55 1.35
CA ARG A 56 -10.09 -11.91 0.76
C ARG A 56 -11.26 -12.02 -0.22
N ALA A 57 -12.46 -11.64 0.22
CA ALA A 57 -13.64 -11.66 -0.62
C ALA A 57 -13.49 -10.76 -1.85
N HIS A 58 -12.87 -9.58 -1.68
CA HIS A 58 -12.59 -8.67 -2.79
C HIS A 58 -11.60 -9.26 -3.82
N LEU A 59 -10.53 -9.92 -3.36
CA LEU A 59 -9.56 -10.59 -4.22
C LEU A 59 -10.18 -11.80 -4.95
N ASP A 60 -11.08 -12.53 -4.30
CA ASP A 60 -11.80 -13.64 -4.92
C ASP A 60 -12.74 -13.14 -6.03
N SER A 61 -13.44 -12.03 -5.78
CA SER A 61 -14.25 -11.34 -6.80
C SER A 61 -13.38 -10.87 -7.97
N LEU A 62 -12.26 -10.18 -7.70
CA LEU A 62 -11.33 -9.73 -8.75
C LEU A 62 -10.76 -10.88 -9.58
N ALA A 63 -10.46 -12.02 -8.95
CA ALA A 63 -9.96 -13.20 -9.65
C ALA A 63 -11.02 -13.87 -10.55
N ALA A 64 -12.31 -13.68 -10.24
CA ALA A 64 -13.42 -14.25 -11.00
C ALA A 64 -13.92 -13.33 -12.14
N LEU A 65 -13.59 -12.03 -12.10
CA LEU A 65 -14.05 -11.07 -13.09
C LEU A 65 -13.28 -11.17 -14.41
N SER A 66 -13.97 -10.82 -15.50
CA SER A 66 -13.32 -10.68 -16.80
C SER A 66 -12.49 -9.39 -16.86
N PRO A 67 -11.42 -9.34 -17.68
CA PRO A 67 -10.49 -8.20 -17.70
C PRO A 67 -11.13 -6.81 -17.91
N PRO A 68 -12.14 -6.63 -18.81
CA PRO A 68 -12.77 -5.32 -19.00
C PRO A 68 -13.49 -4.81 -17.76
N PHE A 69 -14.14 -5.70 -17.01
CA PHE A 69 -14.80 -5.34 -15.75
C PHE A 69 -13.79 -5.04 -14.66
N ALA A 70 -12.69 -5.80 -14.61
CA ALA A 70 -11.61 -5.55 -13.65
C ALA A 70 -10.99 -4.16 -13.84
N THR A 71 -10.80 -3.70 -15.08
CA THR A 71 -10.27 -2.35 -15.38
C THR A 71 -11.09 -1.24 -14.71
N GLY A 72 -12.42 -1.34 -14.76
CA GLY A 72 -13.32 -0.35 -14.15
C GLY A 72 -13.23 -0.28 -12.61
N MET A 73 -12.65 -1.29 -11.97
CA MET A 73 -12.52 -1.37 -10.52
C MET A 73 -11.09 -1.15 -10.00
N LEU A 74 -10.10 -0.94 -10.87
CA LEU A 74 -8.69 -0.87 -10.45
C LEU A 74 -8.42 0.26 -9.47
N GLY A 75 -9.01 1.45 -9.66
CA GLY A 75 -8.82 2.57 -8.73
C GLY A 75 -9.38 2.30 -7.34
N MET A 76 -10.54 1.63 -7.25
CA MET A 76 -11.11 1.20 -5.97
C MET A 76 -10.23 0.13 -5.30
N HIS A 77 -9.75 -0.83 -6.10
CA HIS A 77 -8.85 -1.87 -5.64
C HIS A 77 -7.54 -1.30 -5.07
N GLU A 78 -6.92 -0.36 -5.78
CA GLU A 78 -5.70 0.32 -5.35
C GLU A 78 -5.91 1.03 -4.00
N ALA A 79 -6.98 1.81 -3.86
CA ALA A 79 -7.28 2.50 -2.60
C ALA A 79 -7.47 1.51 -1.44
N MET A 80 -8.15 0.38 -1.67
CA MET A 80 -8.34 -0.65 -0.65
C MET A 80 -7.03 -1.36 -0.30
N ALA A 81 -6.24 -1.72 -1.30
CA ALA A 81 -4.97 -2.42 -1.14
C ALA A 81 -3.97 -1.55 -0.35
N SER A 82 -3.83 -0.27 -0.72
CA SER A 82 -2.95 0.67 -0.02
C SER A 82 -3.34 0.84 1.45
N ARG A 83 -4.63 1.06 1.76
CA ARG A 83 -5.11 1.14 3.15
C ARG A 83 -4.84 -0.13 3.94
N MET A 84 -4.96 -1.30 3.32
CA MET A 84 -4.66 -2.57 3.98
C MET A 84 -3.16 -2.72 4.25
N LEU A 85 -2.30 -2.37 3.28
CA LEU A 85 -0.84 -2.39 3.47
C LEU A 85 -0.43 -1.49 4.64
N ASP A 86 -1.00 -0.28 4.72
CA ASP A 86 -0.74 0.66 5.80
C ASP A 86 -1.24 0.12 7.14
N ALA A 87 -2.45 -0.45 7.20
CA ALA A 87 -3.00 -1.04 8.41
C ALA A 87 -2.15 -2.21 8.93
N MET A 88 -1.70 -3.11 8.06
CA MET A 88 -0.81 -4.22 8.46
C MET A 88 0.54 -3.71 8.95
N GLY A 89 1.11 -2.70 8.28
CA GLY A 89 2.36 -2.08 8.74
C GLY A 89 2.22 -1.40 10.10
N ALA A 90 1.09 -0.71 10.32
CA ALA A 90 0.77 -0.08 11.59
C ALA A 90 0.59 -1.12 12.72
N ASP A 91 -0.11 -2.22 12.44
CA ASP A 91 -0.26 -3.32 13.40
C ASP A 91 1.12 -3.90 13.78
N MET A 92 1.96 -4.25 12.81
CA MET A 92 3.32 -4.74 13.10
C MET A 92 4.12 -3.76 13.97
N THR A 93 4.06 -2.47 13.64
CA THR A 93 4.76 -1.43 14.41
C THR A 93 4.20 -1.31 15.84
N ALA A 94 2.87 -1.33 16.00
CA ALA A 94 2.22 -1.26 17.30
C ALA A 94 2.55 -2.45 18.21
N MET A 95 2.92 -3.59 17.62
CA MET A 95 3.37 -4.80 18.34
C MET A 95 4.89 -4.89 18.49
N GLY A 96 5.63 -3.82 18.15
CA GLY A 96 7.08 -3.80 18.24
C GLY A 96 7.78 -4.76 17.27
N MET A 97 7.06 -5.24 16.26
CA MET A 97 7.62 -6.11 15.23
C MET A 97 8.29 -5.28 14.15
N LYS A 98 9.49 -5.71 13.76
CA LYS A 98 10.16 -5.15 12.58
C LYS A 98 9.82 -6.01 11.36
N PRO A 99 9.47 -5.40 10.21
CA PRO A 99 9.31 -6.16 8.98
C PRO A 99 10.65 -6.78 8.59
N ASP A 100 10.63 -8.08 8.30
CA ASP A 100 11.79 -8.77 7.77
C ASP A 100 12.01 -8.46 6.27
N PRO A 101 13.14 -8.86 5.67
CA PRO A 101 13.40 -8.63 4.25
C PRO A 101 12.36 -9.27 3.31
N ALA A 102 11.77 -10.41 3.68
CA ALA A 102 10.79 -11.10 2.85
C ALA A 102 9.45 -10.35 2.82
N TRP A 103 9.01 -9.84 3.98
CA TRP A 103 7.86 -8.94 4.08
C TRP A 103 8.05 -7.69 3.23
N THR A 104 9.19 -7.01 3.40
CA THR A 104 9.49 -5.77 2.68
C THR A 104 9.46 -6.00 1.17
N ALA A 105 10.16 -7.01 0.68
CA ALA A 105 10.19 -7.36 -0.74
C ALA A 105 8.79 -7.68 -1.30
N LEU A 106 7.94 -8.36 -0.53
CA LEU A 106 6.58 -8.68 -0.95
C LEU A 106 5.69 -7.42 -1.03
N THR A 107 5.76 -6.55 -0.03
CA THR A 107 5.01 -5.29 -0.03
C THR A 107 5.44 -4.36 -1.16
N ASP A 108 6.74 -4.28 -1.46
CA ASP A 108 7.26 -3.49 -2.57
C ASP A 108 6.82 -4.03 -3.93
N SER A 109 6.78 -5.36 -4.08
CA SER A 109 6.25 -5.98 -5.29
C SER A 109 4.77 -5.66 -5.51
N ILE A 110 3.97 -5.63 -4.44
CA ILE A 110 2.54 -5.27 -4.52
C ILE A 110 2.38 -3.79 -4.87
N LYS A 111 3.15 -2.89 -4.23
CA LYS A 111 3.13 -1.45 -4.56
C LYS A 111 3.49 -1.21 -6.03
N ARG A 112 4.47 -1.94 -6.55
CA ARG A 112 4.83 -1.87 -7.98
C ARG A 112 3.71 -2.35 -8.88
N ASP A 113 3.02 -3.44 -8.52
CA ASP A 113 1.86 -3.89 -9.30
C ASP A 113 0.77 -2.82 -9.35
N LEU A 114 0.43 -2.22 -8.20
CA LEU A 114 -0.58 -1.17 -8.13
C LEU A 114 -0.23 0.01 -9.03
N ALA A 115 1.04 0.43 -9.05
CA ALA A 115 1.52 1.50 -9.92
C ALA A 115 1.49 1.13 -11.42
N ASP A 116 1.75 -0.13 -11.77
CA ASP A 116 1.82 -0.60 -13.16
C ASP A 116 0.43 -0.96 -13.74
N LEU A 117 -0.52 -1.38 -12.90
CA LEU A 117 -1.83 -1.92 -13.32
C LEU A 117 -2.65 -0.98 -14.24
N PRO A 118 -2.70 0.35 -14.01
CA PRO A 118 -3.45 1.25 -14.89
C PRO A 118 -2.91 1.33 -16.33
N ALA A 119 -1.64 0.98 -16.54
CA ALA A 119 -0.98 1.06 -17.85
C ALA A 119 -1.11 -0.23 -18.67
N VAL A 120 -1.63 -1.32 -18.10
CA VAL A 120 -1.76 -2.62 -18.77
C VAL A 120 -3.21 -2.96 -19.12
N SER A 121 -3.40 -3.67 -20.23
CA SER A 121 -4.73 -4.04 -20.72
C SER A 121 -4.77 -5.45 -21.32
N GLY A 122 -5.97 -5.94 -21.64
CA GLY A 122 -6.18 -7.23 -22.31
C GLY A 122 -5.59 -8.42 -21.57
N ARG A 123 -4.86 -9.29 -22.29
CA ARG A 123 -4.22 -10.49 -21.72
C ARG A 123 -3.10 -10.15 -20.74
N ALA A 124 -2.39 -9.05 -20.95
CA ALA A 124 -1.31 -8.64 -20.04
C ALA A 124 -1.89 -8.22 -18.68
N LEU A 125 -3.04 -7.52 -18.68
CA LEU A 125 -3.76 -7.18 -17.46
C LEU A 125 -4.22 -8.43 -16.70
N ASP A 126 -4.82 -9.41 -17.38
CA ASP A 126 -5.24 -10.68 -16.75
C ASP A 126 -4.06 -11.39 -16.05
N ALA A 127 -2.94 -11.53 -16.75
CA ALA A 127 -1.74 -12.15 -16.18
C ALA A 127 -1.18 -11.36 -14.97
N ARG A 128 -1.13 -10.03 -15.08
CA ARG A 128 -0.69 -9.15 -13.99
C ARG A 128 -1.61 -9.23 -12.78
N LEU A 129 -2.92 -9.20 -12.98
CA LEU A 129 -3.91 -9.32 -11.90
C LEU A 129 -3.81 -10.65 -11.17
N LYS A 130 -3.69 -11.77 -11.88
CA LYS A 130 -3.50 -13.09 -11.25
C LYS A 130 -2.24 -13.14 -10.38
N ALA A 131 -1.13 -12.60 -10.89
CA ALA A 131 0.12 -12.54 -10.14
C ALA A 131 0.00 -11.64 -8.90
N HIS A 132 -0.64 -10.47 -9.04
CA HIS A 132 -0.91 -9.53 -7.97
C HIS A 132 -1.79 -10.13 -6.86
N VAL A 133 -2.92 -10.75 -7.23
CA VAL A 133 -3.81 -11.46 -6.30
C VAL A 133 -3.04 -12.55 -5.54
N GLY A 134 -2.17 -13.29 -6.22
CA GLY A 134 -1.29 -14.28 -5.60
C GLY A 134 -0.34 -13.68 -4.55
N ARG A 135 0.25 -12.52 -4.84
CA ARG A 135 1.11 -11.79 -3.88
C ARG A 135 0.33 -11.27 -2.69
N MET A 136 -0.83 -10.66 -2.91
CA MET A 136 -1.70 -10.16 -1.84
C MET A 136 -2.12 -11.30 -0.89
N ARG A 137 -2.56 -12.44 -1.43
CA ARG A 137 -2.90 -13.62 -0.60
C ARG A 137 -1.72 -14.11 0.24
N ARG A 138 -0.51 -14.16 -0.33
CA ARG A 138 0.70 -14.52 0.42
C ARG A 138 1.01 -13.53 1.54
N LEU A 139 0.88 -12.23 1.27
CA LEU A 139 1.12 -11.19 2.26
C LEU A 139 0.14 -11.33 3.44
N MET A 140 -1.13 -11.56 3.14
CA MET A 140 -2.16 -11.76 4.15
C MET A 140 -1.89 -13.02 5.00
N ALA A 141 -1.47 -14.12 4.38
CA ALA A 141 -1.10 -15.34 5.12
C ALA A 141 0.14 -15.13 6.01
N MET A 142 1.14 -14.40 5.50
CA MET A 142 2.34 -14.03 6.25
C MET A 142 1.99 -13.18 7.47
N HIS A 143 1.19 -12.12 7.28
CA HIS A 143 0.69 -11.26 8.37
C HIS A 143 -0.04 -12.08 9.44
N GLN A 144 -0.99 -12.92 9.00
CA GLN A 144 -1.75 -13.77 9.92
C GLN A 144 -0.86 -14.70 10.75
N SER A 145 0.16 -15.29 10.13
CA SER A 145 1.10 -16.19 10.82
C SER A 145 1.91 -15.45 11.88
N MET A 146 2.38 -14.23 11.57
CA MET A 146 3.05 -13.35 12.53
C MET A 146 2.14 -13.04 13.73
N MET A 147 0.88 -12.68 13.46
CA MET A 147 -0.09 -12.34 14.50
C MET A 147 -0.48 -13.52 15.39
N GLN A 148 -0.58 -14.72 14.81
CA GLN A 148 -0.89 -15.94 15.56
C GLN A 148 0.27 -16.39 16.44
N GLY A 149 1.52 -16.21 15.98
CA GLY A 149 2.70 -16.51 16.79
C GLY A 149 2.74 -15.77 18.12
N MET A 150 2.24 -14.52 18.15
CA MET A 150 2.18 -13.72 19.38
C MET A 150 1.02 -14.10 20.32
N LYS A 151 -0.06 -14.67 19.81
CA LYS A 151 -1.21 -15.10 20.64
C LYS A 151 -0.92 -16.37 21.45
N ARG A 152 0.20 -17.05 21.18
CA ARG A 152 0.66 -18.22 21.93
C ARG A 152 1.78 -17.79 22.90
N PRO A 153 1.46 -17.37 24.13
CA PRO A 153 2.48 -17.27 25.16
C PRO A 153 3.05 -18.68 25.40
N THR A 154 4.36 -18.82 25.23
CA THR A 154 5.13 -19.98 25.71
C THR A 154 5.23 -19.96 27.22
#